data_AF-A0AAN8KLU6-F1
#
_entry.id   AF-A0AAN8KLU6-F1
#
_cell.length_a   1.000
_cell.length_b   1.000
_cell.length_c   1.000
_cell.angle_alpha   90.00
_cell.angle_beta   90.00
_cell.angle_gamma   90.00
#
_symmetry.space_group_name_H-M   'P 1'
#
loop_
_entity.id
_entity.type
_entity.pdbx_description
1 polymer ?
#
loop_
_entity_poly.entity_id
_entity_poly.type
_entity_poly.pdbx_seq_one_letter_code
_entity_poly.pdbx_strand_id
1 'polypeptide(L)' 'MANANMNCWPVIVIGGSSDQNQETTGAFQEFPQVEACRLYSKFSARSSSLDMISSVVEKVYSLL' A
#
# COMPACT_ATOMS: atom_id res chain seq x y z
N MET A 1 1.13 4.33 -10.27
CA MET A 1 1.45 5.44 -9.34
C MET A 1 2.46 6.43 -9.92
N ALA A 2 3.53 5.98 -10.59
CA ALA A 2 4.60 6.86 -11.12
C ALA A 2 4.09 8.09 -11.89
N ASN A 3 3.15 7.91 -12.84
CA ASN A 3 2.59 9.02 -13.61
C ASN A 3 1.91 10.09 -12.72
N ALA A 4 1.11 9.67 -11.74
CA ALA A 4 0.47 10.59 -10.81
C ALA A 4 1.49 11.28 -9.90
N ASN A 5 2.53 10.56 -9.46
CA ASN A 5 3.60 11.11 -8.62
C ASN A 5 4.39 12.20 -9.36
N MET A 6 4.80 11.95 -10.61
CA MET A 6 5.53 12.92 -11.43
C MET A 6 4.73 14.18 -11.75
N ASN A 7 3.40 14.08 -11.84
CA ASN A 7 2.51 15.21 -12.13
C ASN A 7 1.87 15.82 -10.87
N CYS A 8 2.26 15.37 -9.67
CA CYS A 8 1.67 15.82 -8.40
C CYS A 8 0.14 15.66 -8.33
N TRP A 9 -0.43 14.63 -8.97
CA TRP A 9 -1.86 14.36 -8.90
C TRP A 9 -2.21 13.61 -7.61
N PRO A 10 -3.23 14.06 -6.84
CA PRO A 10 -3.65 13.37 -5.63
C PRO A 10 -4.29 12.03 -5.99
N VAL A 11 -3.67 10.93 -5.57
CA VAL A 11 -4.16 9.57 -5.81
C VAL A 11 -3.92 8.71 -4.57
N ILE A 12 -4.95 7.98 -4.15
CA ILE A 12 -4.86 6.89 -3.19
C ILE A 12 -5.05 5.57 -3.95
N VAL A 13 -4.15 4.61 -3.75
CA VAL A 13 -4.25 3.26 -4.33
C VAL A 13 -4.44 2.26 -3.20
N ILE A 14 -5.50 1.46 -3.28
CA ILE A 14 -5.79 0.37 -2.35
C ILE A 14 -5.69 -0.94 -3.14
N GLY A 15 -4.77 -1.82 -2.73
CA GLY A 15 -4.56 -3.13 -3.33
C GLY A 15 -4.91 -4.25 -2.35
N GLY A 16 -5.38 -5.38 -2.89
CA GLY A 16 -5.51 -6.62 -2.13
C GLY A 16 -4.15 -7.28 -1.87
N SER A 17 -4.12 -8.26 -0.96
CA SER A 17 -2.93 -9.05 -0.63
C SER A 17 -3.35 -10.47 -0.22
N SER A 18 -2.42 -11.42 -0.22
CA SER A 18 -2.60 -12.73 0.40
C SER A 18 -2.89 -12.62 1.91
N ASP A 19 -3.45 -13.67 2.49
CA ASP A 19 -3.67 -13.73 3.93
C ASP A 19 -2.36 -13.56 4.70
N GLN A 20 -2.43 -12.94 5.87
CA GLN A 20 -1.25 -12.61 6.67
C GLN A 20 -0.47 -13.86 7.14
N ASN A 21 -1.16 -14.99 7.31
CA ASN A 21 -0.52 -16.27 7.65
C ASN A 21 0.18 -16.94 6.47
N GLN A 22 0.04 -16.41 5.25
CA GLN A 22 0.69 -16.91 4.04
C GLN A 22 1.82 -15.98 3.55
N GLU A 23 2.13 -14.93 4.29
CA GLU A 23 3.19 -13.99 3.92
C GLU A 23 4.57 -14.67 3.92
N THR A 24 5.36 -14.44 2.87
CA THR A 24 6.67 -15.05 2.59
C THR A 24 6.61 -16.58 2.37
N THR A 25 5.43 -17.14 2.11
CA THR A 25 5.28 -18.60 1.87
C THR A 25 5.21 -18.97 0.39
N GLY A 26 5.29 -18.00 -0.52
CA GLY A 26 5.08 -18.22 -1.95
C GLY A 26 3.59 -18.38 -2.27
N ALA A 27 2.73 -17.61 -1.59
CA ALA A 27 1.29 -17.69 -1.81
C ALA A 27 0.92 -17.30 -3.24
N PHE A 28 -0.23 -17.77 -3.73
CA PHE A 28 -0.69 -17.42 -5.08
C PHE A 28 -0.85 -15.90 -5.21
N GLN A 29 -0.17 -15.31 -6.21
CA GLN A 29 -0.09 -13.86 -6.45
C GLN A 29 0.57 -13.04 -5.32
N GLU A 30 1.37 -13.68 -4.46
CA GLU A 30 2.20 -12.97 -3.50
C GLU A 30 3.27 -12.11 -4.18
N PHE A 31 3.47 -10.90 -3.67
CA PHE A 31 4.45 -9.95 -4.19
C PHE A 31 4.88 -8.94 -3.10
N PRO A 32 6.14 -8.47 -3.07
CA PRO A 32 6.61 -7.41 -2.15
C PRO A 32 6.09 -6.03 -2.57
N GLN A 33 4.77 -5.87 -2.47
CA GLN A 33 4.04 -4.70 -2.97
C GLN A 33 4.40 -3.41 -2.25
N VAL A 34 4.69 -3.43 -0.94
CA VAL A 34 5.06 -2.21 -0.21
C VAL A 34 6.38 -1.65 -0.73
N GLU A 35 7.40 -2.50 -0.85
CA GLU A 35 8.73 -2.14 -1.34
C GLU A 35 8.69 -1.70 -2.80
N ALA A 36 7.95 -2.43 -3.64
CA ALA A 36 7.81 -2.08 -5.05
C ALA A 36 7.06 -0.75 -5.25
N CYS A 37 6.06 -0.46 -4.42
CA CYS A 37 5.29 0.79 -4.50
C CYS A 37 6.08 1.99 -3.97
N ARG A 38 6.97 1.80 -2.98
CA ARG A 38 7.74 2.86 -2.32
C ARG A 38 8.51 3.77 -3.28
N LEU A 39 8.98 3.24 -4.41
CA LEU A 39 9.70 4.03 -5.42
C LEU A 39 8.81 5.02 -6.18
N TYR A 40 7.49 4.83 -6.13
CA TYR A 40 6.53 5.55 -6.97
C TYR A 40 5.41 6.22 -6.16
N SER A 41 5.49 6.26 -4.83
CA SER A 41 4.51 6.91 -3.95
C SER A 41 5.20 7.71 -2.83
N LYS A 42 4.49 8.70 -2.27
CA LYS A 42 4.93 9.42 -1.05
C LYS A 42 4.85 8.54 0.21
N PHE A 43 3.93 7.57 0.20
CA PHE A 43 3.68 6.64 1.30
C PHE A 43 3.19 5.30 0.71
N SER A 44 3.61 4.20 1.32
CA SER A 44 3.20 2.84 0.98
C SER A 44 3.21 2.00 2.25
N ALA A 45 2.13 1.31 2.56
CA ALA A 45 2.03 0.46 3.74
C ALA A 45 1.04 -0.68 3.52
N ARG A 46 1.24 -1.76 4.28
CA ARG A 46 0.25 -2.82 4.52
C ARG A 46 -0.32 -2.60 5.91
N SER A 47 -1.64 -2.74 6.08
CA SER A 47 -2.22 -2.73 7.43
C SER A 47 -1.78 -3.97 8.20
N SER A 48 -1.30 -3.80 9.42
CA SER A 48 -0.82 -4.90 10.27
C SER A 48 -1.94 -5.69 10.94
N SER A 49 -3.15 -5.11 11.00
CA SER A 49 -4.37 -5.72 11.53
C SER A 49 -5.61 -5.00 10.96
N LEU A 50 -6.80 -5.55 11.22
CA LEU A 50 -8.06 -4.93 10.79
C LEU A 50 -8.31 -3.58 11.49
N ASP A 51 -8.00 -3.49 12.78
CA ASP A 51 -8.22 -2.27 13.57
C ASP A 51 -7.38 -1.08 13.08
N MET A 52 -6.22 -1.36 12.47
CA MET A 52 -5.30 -0.34 11.97
C MET A 52 -5.71 0.25 10.62
N ILE A 53 -6.70 -0.34 9.92
CA ILE A 53 -7.08 0.10 8.58
C ILE A 53 -7.53 1.57 8.59
N SER A 54 -8.38 1.97 9.55
CA SER A 54 -8.86 3.36 9.65
C SER A 54 -7.71 4.35 9.81
N SER A 55 -6.80 4.07 10.76
CA SER A 55 -5.66 4.94 11.05
C SER A 55 -4.69 5.05 9.87
N VAL A 56 -4.47 3.97 9.12
CA VAL A 56 -3.64 4.01 7.91
C VAL A 56 -4.30 4.86 6.82
N VAL A 57 -5.60 4.71 6.61
CA VAL A 57 -6.35 5.50 5.63
C VAL A 57 -6.36 6.99 5.98
N GLU A 58 -6.62 7.33 7.25
CA GLU A 58 -6.55 8.72 7.75
C GLU A 58 -5.15 9.31 7.54
N LYS A 59 -4.10 8.52 7.80
CA LYS A 59 -2.73 8.96 7.57
C LYS A 59 -2.47 9.24 6.09
N VAL A 60 -2.91 8.36 5.18
CA VAL A 60 -2.76 8.57 3.73
C VAL A 60 -3.52 9.82 3.28
N TYR A 61 -4.73 10.03 3.77
CA TYR A 61 -5.53 11.21 3.43
C TYR A 61 -4.85 12.51 3.86
N SER A 62 -4.19 12.53 5.04
CA SER A 62 -3.42 13.68 5.52
C SER A 62 -2.19 14.04 4.67
N LEU A 63 -1.81 13.18 3.71
CA LEU A 63 -0.64 13.35 2.84
C LEU A 63 -1.00 13.76 1.40
N LEU A 64 -2.29 13.85 1.07
CA LEU A 64 -2.77 14.39 -0.21
C LEU A 64 -2.46 15.89 -0.30
#